data_AF-A0A7Y5L9H7-F1
#
_entry.id   AF-A0A7Y5L9H7-F1
#
_cell.length_a   1.000
_cell.length_b   1.000
_cell.length_c   1.000
_cell.angle_alpha   90.00
_cell.angle_beta   90.00
_cell.angle_gamma   90.00
#
_symmetry.space_group_name_H-M   'P 1'
#
loop_
_entity.id
_entity.type
_entity.pdbx_description
1 polymer ?
#
loop_
_entity_poly.entity_id
_entity_poly.type
_entity_poly.pdbx_seq_one_letter_code
_entity_poly.pdbx_strand_id
1 'polypeptide(L)'
;MNMHFQRMNTSQTCRNHRLLLVTVAGATFFAASLFAQGAGRKQVQEGNRKYTEGKYDEANDSYRDAEIDNPGSAIVKFNIGDVLYQKKNYEEALKAYQDAIQKSDDLKLQAQGYYNIGNTL
;
A
#
# COMPACT_ATOMS: atom_id res chain seq x y z
N MET A 1 16.81 -1.71 -62.11
CA MET A 1 16.01 -2.67 -61.33
C MET A 1 16.69 -2.85 -59.97
N ASN A 2 16.38 -2.02 -58.96
CA ASN A 2 16.80 -2.22 -57.54
C ASN A 2 16.24 -1.13 -56.60
N MET A 3 14.95 -0.78 -56.70
CA MET A 3 14.30 0.18 -55.78
C MET A 3 13.28 -0.46 -54.82
N HIS A 4 13.06 -1.78 -54.91
CA HIS A 4 12.07 -2.49 -54.08
C HIS A 4 12.64 -3.13 -52.80
N PHE A 5 13.96 -3.27 -52.66
CA PHE A 5 14.57 -3.98 -51.52
C PHE A 5 14.81 -3.09 -50.28
N GLN A 6 14.95 -1.76 -50.45
CA GLN A 6 15.23 -0.84 -49.33
C GLN A 6 13.99 -0.50 -48.46
N ARG A 7 12.76 -0.63 -48.99
CA ARG A 7 11.53 -0.27 -48.24
C ARG A 7 11.10 -1.31 -47.19
N MET A 8 11.53 -2.57 -47.33
CA MET A 8 11.17 -3.64 -46.39
C MET A 8 12.05 -3.62 -45.13
N ASN A 9 13.31 -3.18 -45.24
CA ASN A 9 14.23 -3.16 -44.10
C ASN A 9 13.88 -2.03 -43.13
N THR A 10 13.57 -0.83 -43.64
CA THR A 10 13.20 0.34 -42.82
C THR A 10 11.91 0.15 -42.03
N SER A 11 10.90 -0.53 -42.59
CA SER A 11 9.63 -0.78 -41.90
C SER A 11 9.77 -1.85 -40.80
N GLN A 12 10.61 -2.87 -41.02
CA GLN A 12 10.94 -3.86 -40.01
C GLN A 12 11.76 -3.26 -38.86
N THR A 13 12.73 -2.38 -39.16
CA THR A 13 13.52 -1.67 -38.14
C THR A 13 12.64 -0.79 -37.25
N CYS A 14 11.69 -0.02 -37.82
CA CYS A 14 10.77 0.80 -37.03
C CYS A 14 9.81 -0.03 -36.15
N ARG A 15 9.35 -1.18 -36.63
CA ARG A 15 8.47 -2.08 -35.86
C ARG A 15 9.19 -2.71 -34.67
N ASN A 16 10.44 -3.13 -34.86
CA ASN A 16 11.27 -3.71 -33.81
C ASN A 16 11.71 -2.65 -32.78
N HIS A 17 11.98 -1.42 -33.23
CA HIS A 17 12.31 -0.31 -32.34
C HIS A 17 11.12 0.10 -31.45
N ARG A 18 9.90 0.16 -32.02
CA ARG A 18 8.67 0.39 -31.25
C ARG A 18 8.41 -0.71 -30.22
N LEU A 19 8.61 -1.98 -30.59
CA LEU A 19 8.43 -3.12 -29.67
C LEU A 19 9.44 -3.08 -28.51
N LEU A 20 10.71 -2.76 -28.81
CA LEU A 20 11.78 -2.60 -27.81
C LEU A 20 11.49 -1.46 -26.83
N LEU A 21 10.95 -0.33 -27.30
CA LEU A 21 10.60 0.81 -26.44
C LEU A 21 9.44 0.47 -25.50
N VAL A 22 8.43 -0.28 -25.96
CA VAL A 22 7.30 -0.71 -25.14
C VAL A 22 7.75 -1.69 -24.05
N THR A 23 8.65 -2.63 -24.35
CA THR A 23 9.14 -3.60 -23.35
C THR A 23 10.07 -2.96 -22.32
N VAL A 24 10.94 -2.03 -22.74
CA VAL A 24 11.80 -1.28 -21.81
C VAL A 24 10.97 -0.38 -20.89
N ALA A 25 9.97 0.33 -21.43
CA ALA A 25 9.06 1.16 -20.63
C ALA A 25 8.25 0.33 -19.63
N GLY A 26 7.74 -0.83 -20.05
CA GLY A 26 7.03 -1.77 -19.16
C GLY A 26 7.93 -2.34 -18.05
N ALA A 27 9.18 -2.68 -18.37
CA ALA A 27 10.15 -3.18 -17.39
C ALA A 27 10.54 -2.11 -16.35
N THR A 28 10.68 -0.84 -16.75
CA THR A 28 10.95 0.25 -15.82
C THR A 28 9.77 0.54 -14.90
N PHE A 29 8.53 0.40 -15.39
CA PHE A 29 7.33 0.60 -14.59
C PHE A 29 7.16 -0.52 -13.53
N PHE A 30 7.52 -1.76 -13.88
CA PHE A 30 7.51 -2.90 -12.97
C PHE A 30 8.64 -2.84 -11.92
N ALA A 31 9.79 -2.25 -12.25
CA ALA A 31 10.88 -2.06 -11.29
C ALA A 31 10.58 -0.96 -10.26
N ALA A 32 9.91 0.13 -10.68
CA ALA A 32 9.56 1.24 -9.78
C ALA A 32 8.55 0.83 -8.68
N SER A 33 7.64 -0.09 -8.98
CA SER A 33 6.66 -0.60 -8.00
C SER A 33 7.29 -1.42 -6.88
N LEU A 34 8.47 -2.02 -7.10
CA LEU A 34 9.19 -2.81 -6.09
C LEU A 34 9.86 -1.95 -5.02
N PHE A 35 10.30 -0.73 -5.35
CA PHE A 35 10.93 0.18 -4.38
C PHE A 35 9.92 0.85 -3.43
N ALA A 36 8.67 1.06 -3.87
CA ALA A 36 7.63 1.68 -3.07
C ALA A 36 7.16 0.80 -1.89
N GLN A 37 7.27 -0.53 -1.98
CA GLN A 37 6.73 -1.43 -0.95
C GLN A 37 7.57 -1.50 0.34
N GLY A 38 8.78 -0.95 0.33
CA GLY A 38 9.70 -1.02 1.47
C GLY A 38 9.45 0.05 2.53
N ALA A 39 9.01 1.25 2.12
CA ALA A 39 8.87 2.41 2.99
C ALA A 39 7.85 2.11 4.10
N GLY A 40 6.56 2.04 3.81
CA GLY A 40 5.48 1.89 4.81
C GLY A 40 5.65 0.78 5.87
N ARG A 41 6.44 -0.29 5.60
CA ARG A 41 6.77 -1.31 6.61
C ARG A 41 7.55 -0.72 7.79
N LYS A 42 8.48 0.21 7.54
CA LYS A 42 9.28 0.85 8.59
C LYS A 42 8.41 1.73 9.48
N GLN A 43 7.51 2.52 8.90
CA GLN A 43 6.61 3.39 9.65
C GLN A 43 5.60 2.58 10.49
N VAL A 44 5.12 1.43 10.00
CA VAL A 44 4.29 0.51 10.81
C VAL A 44 5.06 -0.03 12.03
N GLN A 45 6.32 -0.46 11.84
CA GLN A 45 7.14 -0.95 12.96
C GLN A 45 7.38 0.14 14.00
N GLU A 46 7.68 1.35 13.56
CA GLU A 46 7.89 2.50 14.45
C GLU A 46 6.60 2.89 15.18
N GLY A 47 5.46 2.89 14.48
CA GLY A 47 4.15 3.08 15.09
C GLY A 47 3.85 2.03 16.16
N ASN A 48 4.13 0.75 15.89
CA ASN A 48 3.95 -0.33 16.86
C ASN A 48 4.82 -0.13 18.10
N ARG A 49 6.09 0.26 17.92
CA ARG A 49 6.99 0.56 19.05
C ARG A 49 6.42 1.68 19.92
N LYS A 50 6.04 2.80 19.30
CA LYS A 50 5.46 3.95 20.02
C LYS A 50 4.13 3.62 20.70
N TYR A 51 3.29 2.80 20.08
CA TYR A 51 2.05 2.31 20.67
C TYR A 51 2.32 1.49 21.94
N THR A 52 3.29 0.57 21.89
CA THR A 52 3.68 -0.22 23.08
C THR A 52 4.28 0.63 24.20
N GLU A 53 4.89 1.77 23.86
CA GLU A 53 5.38 2.77 24.82
C GLU A 53 4.27 3.68 25.37
N GLY A 54 3.01 3.54 24.90
CA GLY A 54 1.88 4.40 25.29
C GLY A 54 1.89 5.77 24.63
N LYS A 55 2.77 6.01 23.65
CA LYS A 55 2.89 7.28 22.91
C LYS A 55 1.92 7.31 21.75
N TYR A 56 0.63 7.36 22.06
CA TYR A 56 -0.44 7.16 21.08
C TYR A 56 -0.48 8.22 19.97
N ASP A 57 -0.19 9.49 20.28
CA ASP A 57 -0.13 10.54 19.25
C ASP A 57 1.00 10.29 18.25
N GLU A 58 2.21 10.02 18.75
CA GLU A 58 3.35 9.73 17.89
C GLU A 58 3.16 8.42 17.09
N ALA A 59 2.46 7.44 17.67
CA ALA A 59 2.11 6.19 16.99
C ALA A 59 1.12 6.46 15.85
N ASN A 60 0.09 7.29 16.08
CA ASN A 60 -0.83 7.73 15.05
C ASN A 60 -0.07 8.37 13.88
N ASP A 61 0.85 9.29 14.15
CA ASP A 61 1.62 9.97 13.11
C ASP A 61 2.39 8.98 12.24
N SER A 62 3.08 8.02 12.87
CA SER A 62 3.78 6.96 12.13
C SER A 62 2.84 6.06 11.32
N TYR A 63 1.65 5.73 11.84
CA TYR A 63 0.69 4.98 11.04
C TYR A 63 0.07 5.81 9.91
N ARG A 64 -0.10 7.12 10.07
CA ARG A 64 -0.56 8.02 8.99
C ARG A 64 0.48 8.16 7.89
N ASP A 65 1.76 8.21 8.24
CA ASP A 65 2.85 8.15 7.25
C ASP A 65 2.81 6.82 6.48
N ALA A 66 2.58 5.70 7.16
CA ALA A 66 2.42 4.40 6.51
C ALA A 66 1.16 4.32 5.61
N GLU A 67 0.09 5.02 5.98
CA GLU A 67 -1.15 5.13 5.22
C GLU A 67 -0.96 5.94 3.93
N ILE A 68 -0.11 6.97 3.94
CA ILE A 68 0.24 7.71 2.72
C ILE A 68 0.94 6.78 1.71
N ASP A 69 1.86 5.94 2.19
CA ASP A 69 2.60 4.99 1.34
C ASP A 69 1.71 3.85 0.82
N ASN A 70 0.77 3.36 1.65
CA ASN A 70 -0.19 2.33 1.26
C ASN A 70 -1.61 2.61 1.82
N PRO A 71 -2.42 3.41 1.10
CA PRO A 71 -3.76 3.81 1.55
C PRO A 71 -4.76 2.65 1.71
N GLY A 72 -4.47 1.50 1.08
CA GLY A 72 -5.29 0.30 1.12
C GLY A 72 -4.91 -0.70 2.21
N SER A 73 -3.89 -0.40 3.03
CA SER A 73 -3.39 -1.33 4.02
C SER A 73 -4.36 -1.55 5.18
N ALA A 74 -5.04 -2.70 5.19
CA ALA A 74 -5.97 -3.08 6.26
C ALA A 74 -5.30 -3.07 7.65
N ILE A 75 -4.05 -3.55 7.75
CA ILE A 75 -3.32 -3.56 9.02
C ILE A 75 -3.01 -2.15 9.54
N VAL A 76 -2.72 -1.20 8.64
CA VAL A 76 -2.48 0.21 9.04
C VAL A 76 -3.77 0.82 9.59
N LYS A 77 -4.91 0.59 8.91
CA LYS A 77 -6.23 1.02 9.38
C LYS A 77 -6.60 0.43 10.74
N PHE A 78 -6.32 -0.86 10.93
CA PHE A 78 -6.53 -1.55 12.20
C PHE A 78 -5.71 -0.90 13.33
N ASN A 79 -4.43 -0.65 13.10
CA ASN A 79 -3.54 -0.04 14.09
C ASN A 79 -3.93 1.42 14.41
N ILE A 80 -4.43 2.18 13.43
CA ILE A 80 -5.00 3.51 13.68
C ILE A 80 -6.24 3.38 14.58
N GLY A 81 -7.08 2.35 14.36
CA GLY A 81 -8.19 2.01 15.25
C GLY A 81 -7.75 1.76 16.68
N ASP A 82 -6.69 0.96 16.88
CA ASP A 82 -6.10 0.69 18.20
C ASP A 82 -5.67 1.97 18.91
N VAL A 83 -5.00 2.88 18.18
CA VAL A 83 -4.60 4.18 18.72
C VAL A 83 -5.81 5.02 19.13
N LEU A 84 -6.84 5.09 18.29
CA LEU A 84 -8.06 5.85 18.57
C LEU A 84 -8.81 5.27 19.78
N TYR A 85 -8.85 3.95 19.90
CA TYR A 85 -9.43 3.25 21.04
C TYR A 85 -8.71 3.62 22.35
N GLN A 86 -7.37 3.59 22.36
CA GLN A 86 -6.59 4.00 23.54
C GLN A 86 -6.81 5.46 23.92
N LYS A 87 -7.03 6.32 22.93
CA LYS A 87 -7.39 7.73 23.13
C LYS A 87 -8.86 7.95 23.50
N LYS A 88 -9.66 6.87 23.63
CA LYS A 88 -11.10 6.89 23.94
C LYS A 88 -11.97 7.55 22.85
N ASN A 89 -11.43 7.67 21.64
CA ASN A 89 -12.15 8.15 20.46
C ASN A 89 -12.84 6.96 19.79
N TYR A 90 -13.84 6.40 20.49
CA TYR A 90 -14.46 5.13 20.13
C TYR A 90 -15.21 5.18 18.80
N GLU A 91 -15.84 6.30 18.47
CA GLU A 91 -16.57 6.47 17.21
C GLU A 91 -15.64 6.38 15.99
N GLU A 92 -14.47 7.02 16.05
CA GLU A 92 -13.47 6.92 15.00
C GLU A 92 -12.76 5.56 15.01
N ALA A 93 -12.52 4.98 16.18
CA ALA A 93 -11.94 3.63 16.29
C ALA A 93 -12.83 2.59 15.59
N LEU A 94 -14.15 2.64 15.83
CA LEU A 94 -15.14 1.79 15.17
C LEU A 94 -15.05 1.90 13.64
N LYS A 95 -15.02 3.12 13.10
CA LYS A 95 -14.91 3.36 11.66
C LYS A 95 -13.60 2.80 11.10
N ALA A 96 -12.49 2.97 11.82
CA ALA A 96 -11.19 2.47 11.40
C ALA A 96 -11.14 0.92 11.37
N TYR A 97 -11.71 0.27 12.38
CA TYR A 97 -11.82 -1.20 12.40
C TYR A 97 -12.74 -1.73 11.31
N GLN A 98 -13.88 -1.08 11.05
CA GLN A 98 -14.77 -1.46 9.94
C GLN A 98 -14.07 -1.35 8.58
N ASP A 99 -13.31 -0.26 8.35
CA ASP A 99 -12.52 -0.07 7.13
C ASP A 99 -11.44 -1.16 6.99
N ALA A 100 -10.75 -1.49 8.08
CA ALA A 100 -9.75 -2.57 8.10
C ALA A 100 -10.35 -3.93 7.75
N ILE A 101 -11.50 -4.28 8.33
CA ILE A 101 -12.20 -5.54 8.06
C ILE A 101 -12.65 -5.60 6.59
N GLN A 102 -13.22 -4.53 6.06
CA GLN A 102 -13.71 -4.47 4.69
C GLN A 102 -12.60 -4.66 3.65
N LYS A 103 -11.37 -4.21 3.96
CA LYS A 103 -10.21 -4.27 3.07
C LYS A 103 -9.32 -5.49 3.27
N SER A 104 -9.58 -6.31 4.28
CA SER A 104 -8.75 -7.46 4.62
C SER A 104 -9.30 -8.74 4.01
N ASP A 105 -8.45 -9.54 3.38
CA ASP A 105 -8.72 -10.96 3.09
C ASP A 105 -8.20 -11.90 4.19
N ASP A 106 -7.47 -11.36 5.19
CA ASP A 106 -6.97 -12.14 6.33
C ASP A 106 -8.06 -12.30 7.40
N LEU A 107 -8.55 -13.54 7.54
CA LEU A 107 -9.56 -13.93 8.52
C LEU A 107 -9.12 -13.66 9.97
N LYS A 108 -7.83 -13.73 10.28
CA LYS A 108 -7.33 -13.42 11.63
C LYS A 108 -7.46 -11.94 11.93
N LEU A 109 -7.09 -11.09 10.98
CA LEU A 109 -7.23 -9.63 11.13
C LEU A 109 -8.72 -9.25 11.22
N GLN A 110 -9.58 -9.88 10.43
CA GLN A 110 -11.03 -9.66 10.53
C GLN A 110 -11.57 -10.06 11.91
N ALA A 111 -11.19 -11.24 12.42
CA ALA A 111 -11.62 -11.70 13.74
C ALA A 111 -11.16 -10.76 14.86
N GLN A 112 -9.91 -10.28 14.82
CA GLN A 112 -9.39 -9.27 15.74
C GLN A 112 -10.16 -7.95 15.62
N GLY A 113 -10.48 -7.53 14.39
CA GLY A 113 -11.28 -6.35 14.12
C GLY A 113 -12.66 -6.43 14.76
N TYR A 114 -13.38 -7.54 14.57
CA TYR A 114 -14.69 -7.75 15.19
C TYR A 114 -14.61 -7.78 16.72
N TYR A 115 -13.57 -8.38 17.28
CA TYR A 115 -13.33 -8.36 18.72
C TYR A 115 -13.13 -6.93 19.24
N ASN A 116 -12.30 -6.12 18.58
CA ASN A 116 -12.07 -4.73 18.97
C ASN A 116 -13.30 -3.85 18.79
N ILE A 117 -14.10 -4.07 17.74
CA ILE A 117 -15.42 -3.42 17.59
C ILE A 117 -16.31 -3.74 18.78
N GLY A 118 -16.36 -4.99 19.23
CA GLY A 118 -17.15 -5.40 20.40
C GLY A 118 -16.72 -4.69 21.69
N ASN A 119 -15.44 -4.37 21.84
CA ASN A 119 -14.92 -3.60 22.99
C ASN A 119 -15.15 -2.08 22.86
N THR A 120 -15.40 -1.60 21.64
CA THR A 120 -15.54 -0.17 21.32
C THR A 120 -16.98 0.35 21.54
N LEU A 121 -17.97 -0.55 21.53
CA LEU A 121 -19.39 -0.26 21.75
C LEU A 121 -19.77 -0.29 23.24
#